data_AF-A0A5J5A4S4-F1
#
_entry.id   AF-A0A5J5A4S4-F1
#
_cell.length_a   1.000
_cell.length_b   1.000
_cell.length_c   1.000
_cell.angle_alpha   90.00
_cell.angle_beta   90.00
_cell.angle_gamma   90.00
#
_symmetry.space_group_name_H-M   'P 1'
#
loop_
_entity.id
_entity.type
_entity.pdbx_description
1 polymer ?
#
loop_
_entity_poly.entity_id
_entity_poly.type
_entity_poly.pdbx_seq_one_letter_code
_entity_poly.pdbx_strand_id
1 'polypeptide(L)'
;METISHLNSAILSPTSPESSKLAASLICSLAMLDKNKAKFGVAGTIHSLVKAVSGPRGPAAHHLLSSLAELVLFHGNCTVAVRSGVVQVLIDVVESTDGEDLAGTSLAILGLLARFEEGLNALRKTDQIVSSMLEVLKGRSMLSKEGAAEILLRLFEESEGCVRDALRMPEFSSVLADLSVRGAGRAREKAVASDDNGRLGNAFSPTVEKEFPAPAVETSSSPILMENVFVPAYLNLEFD
;
A
#
# COMPACT_ATOMS: atom_id res chain seq x y z
N MET A 1 20.24 21.61 -3.30
CA MET A 1 20.74 20.26 -3.68
C MET A 1 21.56 19.60 -2.57
N GLU A 2 22.47 20.32 -1.89
CA GLU A 2 23.31 19.80 -0.80
C GLU A 2 22.52 19.07 0.31
N THR A 3 21.40 19.65 0.78
CA THR A 3 20.53 19.02 1.77
C THR A 3 20.01 17.65 1.34
N ILE A 4 19.60 17.48 0.07
CA ILE A 4 19.10 16.20 -0.44
C ILE A 4 20.23 15.16 -0.48
N SER A 5 21.45 15.58 -0.84
CA SER A 5 22.63 14.69 -0.80
C SER A 5 22.91 14.20 0.62
N HIS A 6 22.83 15.08 1.62
CA HIS A 6 22.98 14.69 3.02
C HIS A 6 21.91 13.68 3.45
N LEU A 7 20.64 13.90 3.07
CA LEU A 7 19.56 12.95 3.36
C LEU A 7 19.80 11.59 2.69
N ASN A 8 20.24 11.57 1.43
CA ASN A 8 20.58 10.33 0.72
C ASN A 8 21.73 9.58 1.41
N SER A 9 22.74 10.31 1.91
CA SER A 9 23.84 9.69 2.66
C SER A 9 23.37 9.12 4.00
N ALA A 10 22.44 9.79 4.68
CA ALA A 10 21.91 9.36 5.97
C ALA A 10 21.04 8.10 5.86
N ILE A 11 20.39 7.84 4.72
CA ILE A 11 19.65 6.58 4.49
C ILE A 11 20.55 5.42 4.03
N LEU A 12 21.65 5.71 3.32
CA LEU A 12 22.56 4.66 2.79
C LEU A 12 23.64 4.25 3.79
N SER A 13 24.17 5.21 4.54
CA SER A 13 25.22 5.04 5.54
C SER A 13 24.83 5.75 6.83
N PRO A 14 23.78 5.27 7.51
CA PRO A 14 23.32 5.90 8.74
C PRO A 14 24.36 5.83 9.85
N THR A 15 24.53 6.93 10.57
CA THR A 15 25.32 6.95 11.81
C THR A 15 24.59 6.25 12.97
N SER A 16 23.25 6.16 12.89
CA SER A 16 22.39 5.40 13.79
C SER A 16 21.08 4.99 13.09
N PRO A 17 20.37 3.95 13.58
CA PRO A 17 19.06 3.58 13.04
C PRO A 17 18.05 4.74 13.04
N GLU A 18 18.09 5.59 14.07
CA GLU A 18 17.20 6.75 14.18
C GLU A 18 17.55 7.83 13.14
N SER A 19 18.84 7.99 12.80
CA SER A 19 19.26 8.93 11.75
C SER A 19 18.66 8.55 10.39
N SER A 20 18.69 7.26 10.01
CA SER A 20 18.05 6.80 8.77
C SER A 20 16.54 7.06 8.79
N LYS A 21 15.88 6.78 9.91
CA LYS A 21 14.44 6.95 10.07
C LYS A 21 14.01 8.41 9.96
N LEU A 22 14.74 9.32 10.62
CA LEU A 22 14.48 10.76 10.56
C LEU A 22 14.74 11.31 9.15
N ALA A 23 15.82 10.87 8.50
CA ALA A 23 16.12 11.27 7.13
C ALA A 23 15.03 10.82 6.16
N ALA A 24 14.61 9.55 6.22
CA ALA A 24 13.50 9.04 5.42
C ALA A 24 12.19 9.81 5.71
N SER A 25 11.83 10.00 6.98
CA SER A 25 10.62 10.74 7.35
C SER A 25 10.63 12.17 6.79
N LEU A 26 11.76 12.86 6.86
CA LEU A 26 11.91 14.21 6.31
C LEU A 26 11.81 14.21 4.77
N ILE A 27 12.41 13.22 4.08
CA ILE A 27 12.24 13.04 2.63
C ILE A 27 10.74 12.89 2.31
N CYS A 28 10.04 12.00 3.01
CA CYS A 28 8.61 11.75 2.82
C CYS A 28 7.80 13.04 3.00
N SER A 29 8.00 13.77 4.09
CA SER A 29 7.27 15.02 4.34
C SER A 29 7.53 16.10 3.30
N LEU A 30 8.78 16.24 2.84
CA LEU A 30 9.13 17.19 1.77
C LEU A 30 8.56 16.76 0.42
N ALA A 31 8.48 15.46 0.14
CA ALA A 31 7.94 14.91 -1.09
C ALA A 31 6.42 15.06 -1.22
N MET A 32 5.68 15.23 -0.10
CA MET A 32 4.26 15.57 -0.12
C MET A 32 3.94 16.83 -0.93
N LEU A 33 4.92 17.73 -1.08
CA LEU A 33 4.83 18.85 -2.02
C LEU A 33 5.28 18.40 -3.42
N ASP A 34 4.35 18.32 -4.37
CA ASP A 34 4.61 17.83 -5.74
C ASP A 34 5.82 18.51 -6.42
N LYS A 35 6.00 19.81 -6.19
CA LYS A 35 7.13 20.59 -6.72
C LYS A 35 8.52 20.05 -6.30
N ASN A 36 8.59 19.25 -5.24
CA ASN A 36 9.83 18.69 -4.72
C ASN A 36 10.12 17.29 -5.30
N LYS A 37 9.10 16.54 -5.76
CA LYS A 37 9.25 15.14 -6.18
C LYS A 37 10.28 14.97 -7.30
N ALA A 38 10.23 15.82 -8.32
CA ALA A 38 11.20 15.81 -9.42
C ALA A 38 12.64 16.16 -8.95
N LYS A 39 12.78 17.08 -7.99
CA LYS A 39 14.10 17.46 -7.42
C LYS A 39 14.76 16.29 -6.71
N PHE A 40 14.01 15.52 -5.92
CA PHE A 40 14.50 14.28 -5.30
C PHE A 40 14.87 13.21 -6.33
N GLY A 41 14.08 13.07 -7.40
CA GLY A 41 14.38 12.19 -8.52
C GLY A 41 15.73 12.50 -9.17
N VAL A 42 15.95 13.76 -9.55
CA VAL A 42 17.19 14.24 -10.16
C VAL A 42 18.39 14.10 -9.20
N ALA A 43 18.16 14.26 -7.90
CA ALA A 43 19.20 14.09 -6.88
C ALA A 43 19.56 12.62 -6.57
N GLY A 44 18.96 11.64 -7.25
CA GLY A 44 19.27 10.22 -7.05
C GLY A 44 18.66 9.62 -5.78
N THR A 45 17.68 10.28 -5.17
CA THR A 45 17.04 9.79 -3.93
C THR A 45 16.29 8.48 -4.17
N ILE A 46 15.66 8.30 -5.33
CA ILE A 46 14.98 7.05 -5.68
C ILE A 46 15.93 5.86 -5.63
N HIS A 47 17.10 5.97 -6.28
CA HIS A 47 18.11 4.91 -6.27
C HIS A 47 18.59 4.61 -4.85
N SER A 48 18.81 5.67 -4.05
CA SER A 48 19.25 5.55 -2.67
C SER A 48 18.23 4.82 -1.80
N LEU A 49 16.93 5.14 -1.95
CA LEU A 49 15.84 4.46 -1.26
C LEU A 49 15.72 2.99 -1.67
N VAL A 50 15.73 2.68 -2.98
CA VAL A 50 15.66 1.29 -3.46
C VAL A 50 16.82 0.46 -2.90
N LYS A 51 18.04 1.02 -2.91
CA LYS A 51 19.21 0.37 -2.34
C LYS A 51 19.08 0.16 -0.83
N ALA A 52 18.62 1.16 -0.08
CA ALA A 52 18.41 1.04 1.36
C ALA A 52 17.34 -0.02 1.70
N VAL A 53 16.23 -0.05 0.95
CA VAL A 53 15.17 -1.06 1.11
C VAL A 53 15.66 -2.45 0.75
N SER A 54 16.56 -2.61 -0.22
CA SER A 54 17.12 -3.93 -0.58
C SER A 54 18.04 -4.53 0.50
N GLY A 55 18.58 -3.71 1.40
CA GLY A 55 19.47 -4.15 2.47
C GLY A 55 18.76 -4.80 3.67
N PRO A 56 19.49 -5.15 4.75
CA PRO A 56 18.90 -5.71 5.96
C PRO A 56 17.78 -4.83 6.51
N ARG A 57 16.63 -5.44 6.79
CA ARG A 57 15.48 -4.72 7.33
C ARG A 57 15.78 -4.26 8.75
N GLY A 58 15.45 -3.00 9.04
CA GLY A 58 15.66 -2.39 10.35
C GLY A 58 14.55 -1.40 10.68
N PRO A 59 14.65 -0.65 11.79
CA PRO A 59 13.60 0.25 12.28
C PRO A 59 13.16 1.33 11.29
N ALA A 60 14.00 1.66 10.30
CA ALA A 60 13.69 2.65 9.27
C ALA A 60 12.92 2.08 8.05
N ALA A 61 12.73 0.76 7.94
CA ALA A 61 12.17 0.13 6.73
C ALA A 61 10.82 0.70 6.32
N HIS A 62 9.89 0.86 7.28
CA HIS A 62 8.59 1.48 7.01
C HIS A 62 8.74 2.91 6.48
N HIS A 63 9.60 3.73 7.09
CA HIS A 63 9.81 5.12 6.68
C HIS A 63 10.45 5.23 5.28
N LEU A 64 11.36 4.31 4.94
CA LEU A 64 11.95 4.22 3.60
C LEU A 64 10.88 3.90 2.55
N LEU A 65 10.00 2.92 2.84
CA LEU A 65 8.89 2.56 1.97
C LEU A 65 7.87 3.71 1.84
N SER A 66 7.50 4.38 2.93
CA SER A 66 6.61 5.55 2.88
C SER A 66 7.20 6.67 2.01
N SER A 67 8.50 6.94 2.14
CA SER A 67 9.19 7.94 1.31
C SER A 67 9.17 7.58 -0.17
N LEU A 68 9.37 6.30 -0.47
CA LEU A 68 9.33 5.78 -1.83
C LEU A 68 7.91 5.87 -2.40
N ALA A 69 6.89 5.49 -1.64
CA ALA A 69 5.48 5.58 -2.03
C ALA A 69 5.10 7.00 -2.44
N GLU A 70 5.49 8.00 -1.64
CA GLU A 70 5.21 9.40 -1.95
C GLU A 70 5.93 9.86 -3.22
N LEU A 71 7.21 9.51 -3.36
CA LEU A 71 8.02 9.97 -4.50
C LEU A 71 7.58 9.38 -5.84
N VAL A 72 7.13 8.12 -5.89
CA VAL A 72 6.75 7.45 -7.14
C VAL A 72 5.37 7.87 -7.67
N LEU A 73 4.62 8.69 -6.92
CA LEU A 73 3.42 9.37 -7.44
C LEU A 73 3.75 10.30 -8.61
N PHE A 74 5.00 10.77 -8.70
CA PHE A 74 5.49 11.48 -9.88
C PHE A 74 6.00 10.48 -10.93
N HIS A 75 5.42 10.51 -12.15
CA HIS A 75 5.72 9.55 -13.22
C HIS A 75 7.21 9.40 -13.51
N GLY A 76 7.97 10.51 -13.59
CA GLY A 76 9.41 10.46 -13.84
C GLY A 76 10.19 9.68 -12.77
N ASN A 77 9.73 9.71 -11.52
CA ASN A 77 10.33 8.93 -10.44
C ASN A 77 9.96 7.45 -10.52
N CYS A 78 8.75 7.12 -10.99
CA CYS A 78 8.36 5.74 -11.28
C CYS A 78 9.32 5.10 -12.29
N THR A 79 9.60 5.77 -13.41
CA THR A 79 10.56 5.28 -14.42
C THR A 79 11.94 5.03 -13.81
N VAL A 80 12.43 5.93 -12.95
CA VAL A 80 13.73 5.77 -12.27
C VAL A 80 13.69 4.60 -11.27
N ALA A 81 12.60 4.41 -10.54
CA ALA A 81 12.44 3.34 -9.55
C ALA A 81 12.46 1.97 -10.24
N VAL A 82 11.67 1.81 -11.31
CA VAL A 82 11.63 0.57 -12.12
C VAL A 82 13.02 0.22 -12.66
N ARG A 83 13.74 1.20 -13.21
CA ARG A 83 15.11 1.00 -13.72
C ARG A 83 16.12 0.68 -12.62
N SER A 84 15.82 1.06 -11.37
CA SER A 84 16.62 0.72 -10.20
C SER A 84 16.29 -0.68 -9.62
N GLY A 85 15.38 -1.43 -10.23
CA GLY A 85 15.02 -2.78 -9.78
C GLY A 85 14.00 -2.82 -8.64
N VAL A 86 13.26 -1.73 -8.41
CA VAL A 86 12.32 -1.63 -7.27
C VAL A 86 11.28 -2.75 -7.23
N VAL A 87 10.83 -3.24 -8.39
CA VAL A 87 9.76 -4.26 -8.46
C VAL A 87 10.20 -5.55 -7.76
N GLN A 88 11.38 -6.07 -8.09
CA GLN A 88 11.89 -7.28 -7.44
C GLN A 88 12.15 -7.03 -5.95
N VAL A 89 12.74 -5.88 -5.60
CA VAL A 89 13.00 -5.52 -4.20
C VAL A 89 11.72 -5.54 -3.36
N LEU A 90 10.62 -5.01 -3.88
CA LEU A 90 9.33 -4.99 -3.17
C LEU A 90 8.68 -6.36 -3.11
N ILE A 91 8.81 -7.19 -4.15
CA ILE A 91 8.34 -8.59 -4.11
C ILE A 91 9.09 -9.37 -3.04
N ASP A 92 10.41 -9.20 -2.95
CA ASP A 92 11.22 -9.83 -1.90
C ASP A 92 10.78 -9.38 -0.49
N VAL A 93 10.34 -8.11 -0.32
CA VAL A 93 9.74 -7.65 0.96
C VAL A 93 8.44 -8.39 1.23
N VAL A 94 7.57 -8.54 0.23
CA VAL A 94 6.25 -9.20 0.36
C VAL A 94 6.39 -10.68 0.72
N GLU A 95 7.40 -11.35 0.17
CA GLU A 95 7.67 -12.78 0.41
C GLU A 95 8.46 -13.04 1.70
N SER A 96 9.02 -11.99 2.32
CA SER A 96 9.74 -12.10 3.60
C SER A 96 8.80 -12.31 4.79
N THR A 97 9.32 -12.95 5.85
CA THR A 97 8.59 -13.14 7.11
C THR A 97 8.61 -11.91 8.04
N ASP A 98 9.13 -10.78 7.57
CA ASP A 98 9.55 -9.64 8.41
C ASP A 98 8.40 -8.70 8.85
N GLY A 99 7.15 -9.16 8.72
CA GLY A 99 5.95 -8.50 9.25
C GLY A 99 4.94 -8.07 8.18
N GLU A 100 3.65 -8.26 8.47
CA GLU A 100 2.54 -8.02 7.53
C GLU A 100 2.43 -6.55 7.08
N ASP A 101 2.84 -5.60 7.91
CA ASP A 101 2.73 -4.15 7.63
C ASP A 101 3.65 -3.70 6.48
N LEU A 102 4.85 -4.29 6.39
CA LEU A 102 5.81 -3.99 5.33
C LEU A 102 5.36 -4.60 3.99
N ALA A 103 4.77 -5.80 4.02
CA ALA A 103 4.20 -6.45 2.84
C ALA A 103 3.06 -5.62 2.25
N GLY A 104 2.11 -5.18 3.09
CA GLY A 104 0.99 -4.33 2.67
C GLY A 104 1.47 -3.01 2.05
N THR A 105 2.43 -2.35 2.67
CA THR A 105 3.02 -1.10 2.13
C THR A 105 3.74 -1.34 0.80
N SER A 106 4.46 -2.45 0.67
CA SER A 106 5.18 -2.80 -0.56
C SER A 106 4.22 -3.10 -1.72
N LEU A 107 3.11 -3.80 -1.45
CA LEU A 107 2.04 -4.04 -2.42
C LEU A 107 1.37 -2.73 -2.86
N ALA A 108 1.14 -1.80 -1.94
CA ALA A 108 0.63 -0.48 -2.29
C ALA A 108 1.58 0.27 -3.25
N ILE A 109 2.90 0.22 -3.01
CA ILE A 109 3.89 0.82 -3.91
C ILE A 109 3.90 0.13 -5.28
N LEU A 110 3.83 -1.20 -5.33
CA LEU A 110 3.71 -1.94 -6.60
C LEU A 110 2.44 -1.52 -7.38
N GLY A 111 1.31 -1.33 -6.68
CA GLY A 111 0.08 -0.79 -7.27
C GLY A 111 0.27 0.63 -7.83
N LEU A 112 0.98 1.51 -7.11
CA LEU A 112 1.32 2.85 -7.58
C LEU A 112 2.19 2.82 -8.86
N LEU A 113 3.19 1.93 -8.91
CA LEU A 113 4.03 1.74 -10.09
C LEU A 113 3.22 1.20 -11.28
N ALA A 114 2.29 0.27 -11.03
CA ALA A 114 1.43 -0.33 -12.05
C ALA A 114 0.46 0.65 -12.73
N ARG A 115 0.28 1.86 -12.18
CA ARG A 115 -0.48 2.95 -12.84
C ARG A 115 0.23 3.50 -14.07
N PHE A 116 1.52 3.25 -14.21
CA PHE A 116 2.34 3.68 -15.34
C PHE A 116 2.79 2.47 -16.15
N GLU A 117 2.90 2.64 -17.47
CA GLU A 117 3.20 1.55 -18.39
C GLU A 117 4.54 0.88 -18.07
N GLU A 118 5.55 1.64 -17.64
CA GLU A 118 6.86 1.09 -17.26
C GLU A 118 6.77 0.16 -16.05
N GLY A 119 5.99 0.53 -15.04
CA GLY A 119 5.81 -0.29 -13.84
C GLY A 119 4.97 -1.52 -14.12
N LEU A 120 3.88 -1.38 -14.87
CA LEU A 120 3.05 -2.51 -15.28
C LEU A 120 3.83 -3.50 -16.16
N ASN A 121 4.61 -3.00 -17.12
CA ASN A 121 5.47 -3.84 -17.96
C ASN A 121 6.53 -4.57 -17.15
N ALA A 122 7.09 -3.94 -16.12
CA ALA A 122 8.06 -4.58 -15.24
C ALA A 122 7.40 -5.71 -14.42
N LEU A 123 6.23 -5.46 -13.84
CA LEU A 123 5.44 -6.48 -13.13
C LEU A 123 5.10 -7.68 -14.02
N ARG A 124 4.66 -7.43 -15.26
CA ARG A 124 4.34 -8.50 -16.22
C ARG A 124 5.55 -9.38 -16.58
N LYS A 125 6.75 -8.81 -16.54
CA LYS A 125 8.01 -9.53 -16.81
C LYS A 125 8.57 -10.22 -15.57
N THR A 126 8.00 -9.99 -14.39
CA THR A 126 8.41 -10.69 -13.17
C THR A 126 7.89 -12.12 -13.22
N ASP A 127 8.82 -13.07 -13.14
CA ASP A 127 8.50 -14.49 -13.09
C ASP A 127 7.58 -14.78 -11.90
N GLN A 128 6.58 -15.63 -12.14
CA GLN A 128 5.66 -16.12 -11.11
C GLN A 128 4.85 -15.02 -10.39
N ILE A 129 4.78 -13.79 -10.90
CA ILE A 129 4.04 -12.69 -10.26
C ILE A 129 2.59 -13.06 -9.92
N VAL A 130 1.90 -13.77 -10.82
CA VAL A 130 0.52 -14.23 -10.60
C VAL A 130 0.46 -15.20 -9.41
N SER A 131 1.40 -16.13 -9.33
CA SER A 131 1.50 -17.09 -8.23
C SER A 131 1.77 -16.38 -6.90
N SER A 132 2.76 -15.48 -6.86
CA SER A 132 3.10 -14.74 -5.64
C SER A 132 1.90 -13.94 -5.12
N MET A 133 1.16 -13.25 -6.00
CA MET A 133 -0.04 -12.51 -5.57
C MET A 133 -1.17 -13.43 -5.08
N LEU A 134 -1.35 -14.61 -5.67
CA LEU A 134 -2.33 -15.58 -5.19
C LEU A 134 -1.96 -16.14 -3.80
N GLU A 135 -0.67 -16.33 -3.52
CA GLU A 135 -0.22 -16.70 -2.17
C GLU A 135 -0.52 -15.60 -1.15
N VAL A 136 -0.28 -14.32 -1.49
CA VAL A 136 -0.66 -13.19 -0.61
C VAL A 136 -2.16 -13.20 -0.32
N LEU A 137 -3.00 -13.50 -1.32
CA LEU A 137 -4.45 -13.56 -1.16
C LEU A 137 -4.92 -14.66 -0.20
N LYS A 138 -4.13 -15.73 -0.01
CA LYS A 138 -4.41 -16.79 0.98
C LYS A 138 -4.05 -16.39 2.41
N GLY A 139 -3.24 -15.34 2.58
CA GLY A 139 -2.82 -14.82 3.89
C GLY A 139 -3.98 -14.28 4.75
N ARG A 140 -3.65 -13.66 5.89
CA ARG A 140 -4.66 -13.09 6.82
C ARG A 140 -4.75 -11.56 6.75
N SER A 141 -3.66 -10.88 6.36
CA SER A 141 -3.59 -9.42 6.24
C SER A 141 -4.55 -8.88 5.17
N MET A 142 -5.60 -8.17 5.59
CA MET A 142 -6.57 -7.55 4.66
C MET A 142 -5.92 -6.51 3.75
N LEU A 143 -4.98 -5.71 4.27
CA LEU A 143 -4.26 -4.71 3.49
C LEU A 143 -3.44 -5.35 2.37
N SER A 144 -2.74 -6.44 2.69
CA SER A 144 -1.97 -7.18 1.69
C SER A 144 -2.86 -7.84 0.64
N LYS A 145 -4.02 -8.38 1.05
CA LYS A 145 -4.99 -8.92 0.10
C LYS A 145 -5.52 -7.87 -0.87
N GLU A 146 -5.85 -6.68 -0.38
CA GLU A 146 -6.36 -5.58 -1.20
C GLU A 146 -5.32 -5.16 -2.25
N GLY A 147 -4.06 -4.97 -1.83
CA GLY A 147 -2.97 -4.63 -2.76
C GLY A 147 -2.70 -5.73 -3.78
N ALA A 148 -2.67 -7.00 -3.38
CA ALA A 148 -2.46 -8.13 -4.29
C ALA A 148 -3.61 -8.27 -5.31
N ALA A 149 -4.86 -8.06 -4.88
CA ALA A 149 -6.01 -8.07 -5.77
C ALA A 149 -5.96 -6.93 -6.80
N GLU A 150 -5.56 -5.72 -6.40
CA GLU A 150 -5.39 -4.59 -7.33
C GLU A 150 -4.34 -4.90 -8.41
N ILE A 151 -3.21 -5.47 -8.01
CA ILE A 151 -2.13 -5.83 -8.94
C ILE A 151 -2.61 -6.90 -9.93
N LEU A 152 -3.27 -7.97 -9.46
CA LEU A 152 -3.80 -9.02 -10.31
C LEU A 152 -4.85 -8.49 -11.29
N LEU A 153 -5.74 -7.61 -10.84
CA LEU A 153 -6.75 -6.99 -11.69
C LEU A 153 -6.09 -6.26 -12.86
N ARG A 154 -5.11 -5.38 -12.57
CA ARG A 154 -4.38 -4.65 -13.61
C ARG A 154 -3.63 -5.57 -14.57
N LEU A 155 -3.00 -6.63 -14.05
CA LEU A 155 -2.30 -7.61 -14.89
C LEU A 155 -3.27 -8.36 -15.81
N PHE A 156 -4.46 -8.71 -15.33
CA PHE A 156 -5.45 -9.43 -16.13
C PHE A 156 -6.15 -8.56 -17.16
N GLU A 157 -6.34 -7.28 -16.87
CA GLU A 157 -6.85 -6.30 -17.85
C GLU A 157 -5.90 -6.15 -19.05
N GLU A 158 -4.58 -6.22 -18.82
CA GLU A 158 -3.56 -5.84 -19.81
C GLU A 158 -2.70 -7.02 -20.32
N SER A 159 -2.96 -8.25 -19.84
CA SER A 159 -2.18 -9.44 -20.21
C SER A 159 -2.99 -10.74 -20.20
N GLU A 160 -3.39 -11.20 -21.39
CA GLU A 160 -3.98 -12.54 -21.57
C GLU A 160 -3.05 -13.67 -21.11
N GLY A 161 -1.73 -13.45 -21.14
CA GLY A 161 -0.74 -14.40 -20.62
C GLY A 161 -0.93 -14.62 -19.11
N CYS A 162 -1.05 -13.52 -18.36
CA CYS A 162 -1.27 -13.59 -16.91
C CYS A 162 -2.59 -14.26 -16.56
N VAL A 163 -3.66 -14.00 -17.33
CA VAL A 163 -4.96 -14.70 -17.17
C VAL A 163 -4.80 -16.20 -17.40
N ARG A 164 -4.09 -16.60 -18.46
CA ARG A 164 -3.86 -18.01 -18.78
C ARG A 164 -3.04 -18.72 -17.70
N ASP A 165 -2.06 -18.04 -17.13
CA ASP A 165 -1.24 -18.57 -16.04
C ASP A 165 -2.09 -18.76 -14.78
N ALA A 166 -2.93 -17.78 -14.43
CA ALA A 166 -3.87 -17.90 -13.31
C ALA A 166 -4.83 -19.09 -13.48
N LEU A 167 -5.40 -19.27 -14.68
CA LEU A 167 -6.33 -20.37 -14.98
C LEU A 167 -5.70 -21.76 -14.89
N ARG A 168 -4.37 -21.87 -15.01
CA ARG A 168 -3.63 -23.13 -14.83
C ARG A 168 -3.37 -23.47 -13.36
N MET A 169 -3.55 -22.50 -12.46
CA MET A 169 -3.34 -22.69 -11.05
C MET A 169 -4.62 -23.22 -10.38
N PRO A 170 -4.58 -24.42 -9.76
CA PRO A 170 -5.78 -25.04 -9.19
C PRO A 170 -6.39 -24.20 -8.05
N GLU A 171 -5.57 -23.40 -7.35
CA GLU A 171 -6.03 -22.58 -6.23
C GLU A 171 -6.76 -21.32 -6.68
N PHE A 172 -6.61 -20.89 -7.94
CA PHE A 172 -7.19 -19.65 -8.46
C PHE A 172 -8.71 -19.58 -8.25
N SER A 173 -9.42 -20.66 -8.59
CA SER A 173 -10.88 -20.74 -8.39
C SER A 173 -11.28 -20.64 -6.92
N SER A 174 -10.48 -21.18 -6.00
CA SER A 174 -10.76 -21.16 -4.57
C SER A 174 -10.54 -19.78 -3.96
N VAL A 175 -9.50 -19.07 -4.41
CA VAL A 175 -9.19 -17.70 -4.00
C VAL A 175 -10.26 -16.74 -4.46
N LEU A 176 -10.73 -16.87 -5.72
CA LEU A 176 -11.85 -16.05 -6.23
C LEU A 176 -13.14 -16.28 -5.44
N ALA A 177 -13.43 -17.53 -5.06
CA ALA A 177 -14.61 -17.83 -4.25
C ALA A 177 -14.54 -17.18 -2.85
N ASP A 178 -13.41 -17.27 -2.15
CA ASP A 178 -13.21 -16.61 -0.85
C ASP A 178 -13.34 -15.08 -0.97
N LEU A 179 -12.75 -14.47 -2.00
CA LEU A 179 -12.87 -13.04 -2.26
C LEU A 179 -14.31 -12.62 -2.57
N SER A 180 -15.05 -13.39 -3.36
CA SER A 180 -16.45 -13.09 -3.68
C SER A 180 -17.35 -13.13 -2.44
N VAL A 181 -17.17 -14.11 -1.55
CA VAL A 181 -17.94 -14.23 -0.31
C VAL A 181 -17.62 -13.07 0.63
N ARG A 182 -16.34 -12.74 0.81
CA ARG A 182 -15.91 -11.63 1.67
C ARG A 182 -16.30 -10.26 1.11
N GLY A 183 -16.22 -10.07 -0.21
CA GLY A 183 -16.64 -8.87 -0.90
C GLY A 183 -18.14 -8.61 -0.75
N ALA A 184 -18.96 -9.65 -0.88
CA ALA A 184 -20.40 -9.57 -0.62
C ALA A 184 -20.72 -9.21 0.84
N GLY A 185 -19.96 -9.74 1.80
CA GLY A 185 -20.07 -9.37 3.22
C GLY A 185 -19.77 -7.89 3.47
N ARG A 186 -18.66 -7.36 2.92
CA ARG A 186 -18.28 -5.94 3.07
C ARG A 186 -19.26 -4.99 2.38
N ALA A 187 -19.80 -5.37 1.22
CA ALA A 187 -20.83 -4.57 0.55
C ALA A 187 -22.12 -4.51 1.39
N ARG A 188 -22.49 -5.61 2.05
CA ARG A 188 -23.66 -5.69 2.93
C ARG A 188 -23.46 -4.91 4.23
N GLU A 189 -22.30 -5.02 4.88
CA GLU A 189 -21.97 -4.26 6.09
C GLU A 189 -21.91 -2.75 5.82
N LYS A 190 -21.35 -2.33 4.68
CA LYS A 190 -21.38 -0.93 4.26
C LYS A 190 -22.80 -0.45 3.95
N ALA A 191 -23.65 -1.28 3.32
CA ALA A 191 -25.05 -0.94 3.06
C ALA A 191 -25.84 -0.76 4.36
N VAL A 192 -25.65 -1.65 5.34
CA VAL A 192 -26.27 -1.54 6.68
C VAL A 192 -25.75 -0.31 7.44
N ALA A 193 -24.44 -0.03 7.36
CA ALA A 193 -23.85 1.16 7.99
C ALA A 193 -24.30 2.48 7.33
N SER A 194 -24.62 2.47 6.03
CA SER A 194 -25.18 3.64 5.34
C SER A 194 -26.67 3.84 5.57
N ASP A 195 -27.42 2.81 5.96
CA ASP A 195 -28.84 2.95 6.35
C ASP A 195 -29.00 3.60 7.75
N ASP A 196 -28.00 3.50 8.62
CA ASP A 196 -28.05 4.10 9.98
C ASP A 196 -27.73 5.61 10.03
N ASN A 197 -27.28 6.24 8.94
CA ASN A 197 -26.99 7.68 8.89
C ASN A 197 -27.96 8.50 8.01
N GLY A 198 -29.15 7.97 7.72
CA GLY A 198 -30.12 8.54 6.79
C GLY A 198 -31.49 8.87 7.38
N ARG A 199 -31.56 9.50 8.57
CA ARG A 199 -32.83 10.08 9.07
C ARG A 199 -32.97 11.56 8.73
N LEU A 200 -33.31 11.85 7.47
CA LEU A 200 -34.10 13.03 7.10
C LEU A 200 -35.10 12.66 5.98
N GLY A 201 -36.38 12.50 6.37
CA GLY A 201 -37.60 12.78 5.59
C GLY A 201 -37.85 12.05 4.26
N ASN A 202 -38.70 11.02 4.27
CA ASN A 202 -40.10 11.09 3.80
C ASN A 202 -40.69 9.71 3.43
N ALA A 203 -41.80 9.40 4.11
CA ALA A 203 -42.98 8.63 3.69
C ALA A 203 -42.82 7.51 2.65
N PHE A 204 -42.82 6.26 3.13
CA PHE A 204 -43.61 5.18 2.54
C PHE A 204 -43.93 4.13 3.63
N SER A 205 -45.19 4.03 4.03
CA SER A 205 -45.78 2.84 4.65
C SER A 205 -46.38 1.99 3.52
N PRO A 206 -46.37 0.64 3.59
CA PRO A 206 -47.30 -0.08 4.48
C PRO A 206 -46.71 -1.31 5.22
N THR A 207 -47.12 -1.42 6.49
CA THR A 207 -47.70 -2.58 7.20
C THR A 207 -47.26 -4.00 6.82
N VAL A 208 -46.66 -4.73 7.77
CA VAL A 208 -47.27 -5.91 8.44
C VAL A 208 -46.47 -6.24 9.72
N GLU A 209 -47.22 -6.43 10.80
CA GLU A 209 -46.81 -6.77 12.17
C GLU A 209 -46.11 -8.12 12.29
N LYS A 210 -45.15 -8.21 13.22
CA LYS A 210 -45.11 -9.29 14.22
C LYS A 210 -44.21 -8.94 15.41
N GLU A 211 -44.85 -8.86 16.57
CA GLU A 211 -44.29 -8.76 17.91
C GLU A 211 -43.44 -9.97 18.33
N PHE A 212 -42.57 -9.73 19.32
CA PHE A 212 -42.04 -10.58 20.41
C PHE A 212 -40.52 -10.47 20.64
N PRO A 213 -40.02 -10.64 21.90
CA PRO A 213 -39.44 -9.55 22.68
C PRO A 213 -37.90 -9.60 22.80
N ALA A 214 -37.32 -8.48 23.22
CA ALA A 214 -35.90 -8.35 23.60
C ALA A 214 -35.59 -9.01 24.95
N PRO A 215 -34.33 -9.41 25.17
CA PRO A 215 -33.73 -9.31 26.49
C PRO A 215 -32.46 -8.42 26.50
N ALA A 216 -32.47 -7.56 27.52
CA ALA A 216 -31.40 -6.97 28.32
C ALA A 216 -29.96 -6.83 27.79
N VAL A 217 -29.57 -5.55 27.78
CA VAL A 217 -28.25 -4.96 27.98
C VAL A 217 -27.31 -5.73 28.92
N GLU A 218 -26.06 -5.92 28.51
CA GLU A 218 -24.91 -5.69 29.40
C GLU A 218 -23.83 -4.88 28.67
N THR A 219 -23.64 -3.67 29.17
CA THR A 219 -22.51 -2.79 28.90
C THR A 219 -21.28 -3.28 29.66
N SER A 220 -20.14 -3.42 28.99
CA SER A 220 -18.88 -3.05 29.65
C SER A 220 -17.89 -2.42 28.68
N SER A 221 -17.37 -1.30 29.15
CA SER A 221 -16.51 -0.34 28.48
C SER A 221 -15.11 -0.88 28.24
N SER A 222 -14.50 -0.55 27.11
CA SER A 222 -13.36 0.39 27.02
C SER A 222 -12.72 0.35 25.61
N PRO A 223 -12.53 1.51 24.95
CA PRO A 223 -11.74 1.61 23.73
C PRO A 223 -10.25 1.80 24.05
N ILE A 224 -9.37 1.01 23.42
CA ILE A 224 -7.93 1.30 23.40
C ILE A 224 -7.63 2.17 22.19
N LEU A 225 -7.12 3.36 22.51
CA LEU A 225 -6.52 4.34 21.62
C LEU A 225 -5.34 3.70 20.86
N MET A 226 -5.28 3.93 19.55
CA MET A 226 -3.99 4.25 18.94
C MET A 226 -4.10 5.61 18.28
N GLU A 227 -3.46 6.54 18.96
CA GLU A 227 -3.26 7.92 18.55
C GLU A 227 -2.48 7.99 17.25
N ASN A 228 -2.98 8.87 16.40
CA ASN A 228 -2.27 9.59 15.36
C ASN A 228 -0.82 9.93 15.77
N VAL A 229 0.16 9.38 15.03
CA VAL A 229 1.44 10.05 14.86
C VAL A 229 1.42 10.72 13.49
N PHE A 230 0.59 11.74 13.38
CA PHE A 230 0.71 12.76 12.34
C PHE A 230 1.58 13.87 12.93
N VAL A 231 2.83 13.97 12.47
CA VAL A 231 3.69 15.12 12.80
C VAL A 231 3.51 16.14 11.67
N PRO A 232 2.83 17.27 11.88
CA PRO A 232 2.78 18.34 10.90
C PRO A 232 4.08 19.14 10.99
N ALA A 233 5.07 18.81 10.16
CA ALA A 233 6.23 19.66 9.97
C ALA A 233 5.92 20.73 8.91
N TYR A 234 5.32 21.85 9.33
CA TYR A 234 5.33 23.09 8.55
C TYR A 234 6.73 23.70 8.65
N LEU A 235 7.60 23.40 7.68
CA LEU A 235 8.83 24.14 7.43
C LEU A 235 8.82 24.61 5.98
N ASN A 236 8.46 25.88 5.80
CA ASN A 236 8.72 26.63 4.57
C ASN A 236 10.23 26.78 4.42
N LEU A 237 10.87 25.81 3.77
CA LEU A 237 12.20 25.96 3.22
C LEU A 237 12.04 26.19 1.72
N GLU A 238 12.11 27.46 1.33
CA GLU A 238 12.29 27.86 -0.06
C GLU A 238 13.69 27.42 -0.49
N PHE A 239 13.75 26.48 -1.43
CA PHE A 239 14.98 26.10 -2.10
C PHE A 239 15.05 26.87 -3.42
N ASP A 240 15.85 27.94 -3.43
CA ASP A 240 16.52 28.44 -4.65
C ASP A 240 17.56 27.41 -5.14
#